data_AF-A0A2E2J3M3-F1
#
_entry.id   AF-A0A2E2J3M3-F1
#
_cell.length_a   1.000
_cell.length_b   1.000
_cell.length_c   1.000
_cell.angle_alpha   90.00
_cell.angle_beta   90.00
_cell.angle_gamma   90.00
#
_symmetry.space_group_name_H-M   'P 1'
#
loop_
_entity.id
_entity.type
_entity.pdbx_description
1 polymer ?
#
loop_
_entity_poly.entity_id
_entity_poly.type
_entity_poly.pdbx_seq_one_letter_code
_entity_poly.pdbx_strand_id
1 'polypeptide(L)'
;MNPYYYLFYKLTSLFNKKGNHEIGPIYAITISVFLYFLLVFLKILQLTKENFNSTYKYYIGGAVLALFIINYLVFRQKKLVDRIKNKYENERPKSKIIGNIFVIIFMILPYILLIIITPGNG
;
A
#
# COMPACT_ATOMS: atom_id res chain seq x y z
N MET A 1 4.69 16.17 -6.11
CA MET A 1 3.80 14.99 -6.30
C MET A 1 3.60 14.34 -4.94
N ASN A 2 2.36 14.11 -4.48
CA ASN A 2 2.15 13.34 -3.23
C ASN A 2 2.20 11.85 -3.61
N PRO A 3 3.24 11.09 -3.19
CA PRO A 3 3.48 9.73 -3.65
C PRO A 3 2.36 8.77 -3.24
N TYR A 4 1.74 8.98 -2.07
CA TYR A 4 0.62 8.17 -1.59
C TYR A 4 -0.64 8.36 -2.44
N TYR A 5 -0.99 9.60 -2.79
CA TYR A 5 -2.11 9.87 -3.72
C TYR A 5 -1.80 9.43 -5.15
N TYR A 6 -0.54 9.51 -5.57
CA TYR A 6 -0.13 9.02 -6.89
C TYR A 6 -0.23 7.50 -6.99
N LEU A 7 0.18 6.79 -5.92
CA LEU A 7 0.02 5.35 -5.79
C LEU A 7 -1.46 4.97 -5.87
N PHE A 8 -2.32 5.66 -5.09
CA PHE A 8 -3.77 5.46 -5.16
C PHE A 8 -4.34 5.71 -6.56
N TYR A 9 -3.92 6.79 -7.24
CA TYR A 9 -4.33 7.08 -8.62
C TYR A 9 -3.97 5.94 -9.59
N LYS A 10 -2.73 5.44 -9.52
CA LYS A 10 -2.28 4.35 -10.39
C LYS A 10 -3.00 3.04 -10.10
N LEU A 11 -3.17 2.69 -8.83
CA LEU A 11 -3.96 1.54 -8.42
C LEU A 11 -5.42 1.68 -8.87
N THR A 12 -6.00 2.87 -8.79
CA THR A 12 -7.34 3.16 -9.30
C THR A 12 -7.44 2.98 -10.80
N SER A 13 -6.46 3.45 -11.55
CA SER A 13 -6.40 3.24 -13.01
C SER A 13 -6.26 1.75 -13.40
N LEU A 14 -5.60 0.94 -12.57
CA LEU A 14 -5.38 -0.49 -12.84
C LEU A 14 -6.60 -1.34 -12.45
N PHE A 15 -7.14 -1.12 -11.24
CA PHE A 15 -8.18 -1.96 -10.64
C PHE A 15 -9.60 -1.43 -10.81
N ASN A 16 -9.78 -0.13 -11.10
CA ASN A 16 -11.11 0.50 -11.21
C ASN A 16 -11.30 1.21 -12.55
N LYS A 17 -11.18 0.46 -13.65
CA LYS A 17 -11.39 0.96 -15.03
C LYS A 17 -12.81 1.47 -15.30
N LYS A 18 -13.80 1.12 -14.47
CA LYS A 18 -15.23 1.48 -14.65
C LYS A 18 -15.77 2.46 -13.60
N GLY A 19 -14.93 3.04 -12.75
CA GLY A 19 -15.32 4.08 -11.79
C GLY A 19 -16.24 3.66 -10.64
N ASN A 20 -16.73 2.42 -10.61
CA ASN A 20 -17.80 2.00 -9.70
C ASN A 20 -17.33 1.41 -8.36
N HIS A 21 -16.06 0.98 -8.23
CA HIS A 21 -15.58 0.36 -6.99
C HIS A 21 -14.18 0.82 -6.58
N GLU A 22 -14.14 1.81 -5.67
CA GLU A 22 -12.90 2.32 -5.06
C GLU A 22 -12.30 1.37 -4.02
N ILE A 23 -13.04 0.31 -3.64
CA ILE A 23 -12.62 -0.68 -2.63
C ILE A 23 -11.36 -1.43 -3.09
N GLY A 24 -11.25 -1.82 -4.36
CA GLY A 24 -10.08 -2.54 -4.87
C GLY A 24 -8.77 -1.74 -4.72
N PRO A 25 -8.72 -0.48 -5.21
CA PRO A 25 -7.59 0.41 -5.00
C PRO A 25 -7.27 0.67 -3.52
N ILE A 26 -8.29 0.82 -2.67
CA ILE A 26 -8.13 0.99 -1.21
C ILE A 26 -7.51 -0.26 -0.59
N TYR A 27 -7.95 -1.45 -1.00
CA TYR A 27 -7.40 -2.71 -0.54
C TYR A 27 -5.92 -2.87 -0.96
N ALA A 28 -5.61 -2.58 -2.21
CA ALA A 28 -4.26 -2.67 -2.74
C ALA A 28 -3.29 -1.72 -2.02
N ILE A 29 -3.67 -0.44 -1.81
CA ILE A 29 -2.82 0.51 -1.09
C ILE A 29 -2.66 0.10 0.39
N THR A 30 -3.71 -0.46 0.99
CA THR A 30 -3.66 -0.97 2.37
C THR A 30 -2.65 -2.10 2.50
N ILE A 31 -2.69 -3.10 1.61
CA ILE A 31 -1.71 -4.20 1.63
C ILE A 31 -0.30 -3.67 1.42
N SER A 32 -0.09 -2.79 0.45
CA SER A 32 1.26 -2.24 0.19
C SER A 32 1.82 -1.52 1.40
N VAL A 33 1.03 -0.65 2.05
CA VAL A 33 1.46 0.07 3.26
C VAL A 33 1.65 -0.92 4.42
N PHE A 34 0.75 -1.89 4.57
CA PHE A 34 0.86 -2.90 5.60
C PHE A 34 2.13 -3.75 5.47
N LEU A 35 2.53 -4.14 4.24
CA LEU A 35 3.77 -4.90 4.02
C LEU A 35 5.00 -4.12 4.48
N TYR A 36 5.04 -2.81 4.26
CA TYR A 36 6.10 -1.97 4.82
C TYR A 36 6.08 -1.97 6.35
N PHE A 37 4.91 -1.82 6.96
CA PHE A 37 4.78 -1.93 8.41
C PHE A 37 5.23 -3.30 8.92
N LEU A 38 4.84 -4.37 8.25
CA LEU A 38 5.23 -5.73 8.60
C LEU A 38 6.76 -5.90 8.57
N LEU A 39 7.44 -5.41 7.54
CA LEU A 39 8.90 -5.46 7.47
C LEU A 39 9.58 -4.71 8.62
N VAL A 40 9.07 -3.52 8.95
CA VAL A 40 9.58 -2.74 10.09
C VAL A 40 9.34 -3.49 11.40
N PHE A 41 8.16 -4.07 11.58
CA PHE A 41 7.82 -4.87 12.76
C PHE A 41 8.68 -6.14 12.87
N LEU A 42 8.90 -6.88 11.78
CA LEU A 42 9.77 -8.05 11.76
C LEU A 42 11.20 -7.70 12.18
N LYS A 43 11.73 -6.57 11.69
CA LYS A 43 13.09 -6.12 11.99
C LYS A 43 13.25 -5.60 13.42
N ILE A 44 12.29 -4.83 13.92
CA ILE A 44 12.36 -4.22 15.27
C ILE A 44 12.05 -5.24 16.36
N LEU A 45 10.99 -6.05 16.18
CA LEU A 45 10.51 -6.96 17.21
C LEU A 45 11.15 -8.34 17.17
N GLN A 46 12.05 -8.60 16.21
CA GLN A 46 12.71 -9.90 16.01
C GLN A 46 11.70 -11.06 16.07
N LEU A 47 10.59 -10.89 15.38
CA LEU A 47 9.45 -11.82 15.44
C LEU A 47 9.89 -13.22 15.04
N THR A 48 9.95 -14.12 16.01
CA THR A 48 10.13 -15.56 15.81
C THR A 48 8.78 -16.23 15.54
N LYS A 49 8.81 -17.42 14.94
CA LYS A 49 7.61 -18.21 14.63
C LYS A 49 6.77 -18.50 15.88
N GLU A 50 7.42 -18.72 17.02
CA GLU A 50 6.77 -18.95 18.32
C GLU A 50 6.08 -17.69 18.85
N ASN A 51 6.74 -16.54 18.75
CA ASN A 51 6.17 -15.28 19.21
C ASN A 51 5.02 -14.80 18.30
N PHE A 52 5.07 -15.08 17.00
CA PHE A 52 4.00 -14.70 16.07
C PHE A 52 2.65 -15.37 16.39
N ASN A 53 2.64 -16.63 16.81
CA ASN A 53 1.42 -17.37 17.12
C ASN A 53 0.70 -16.93 18.41
N SER A 54 1.36 -16.10 19.22
CA SER A 54 0.87 -15.53 20.48
C SER A 54 0.03 -14.25 20.25
N THR A 55 0.04 -13.30 21.19
CA THR A 55 -0.73 -12.04 21.15
C THR A 55 -0.39 -11.17 19.92
N TYR A 56 0.81 -11.29 19.36
CA TYR A 56 1.27 -10.48 18.23
C TYR A 56 0.39 -10.58 16.98
N LYS A 57 -0.20 -11.75 16.68
CA LYS A 57 -1.12 -11.89 15.53
C LYS A 57 -2.35 -10.98 15.65
N TYR A 58 -2.83 -10.73 16.87
CA TYR A 58 -3.97 -9.85 17.11
C TYR A 58 -3.58 -8.38 16.96
N TYR A 59 -2.39 -7.99 17.43
CA TYR A 59 -1.88 -6.64 17.22
C TYR A 59 -1.63 -6.35 15.74
N ILE A 60 -1.05 -7.30 15.01
CA ILE A 60 -0.81 -7.19 13.57
C ILE A 60 -2.16 -7.11 12.83
N GLY A 61 -3.10 -8.01 13.13
CA GLY A 61 -4.45 -7.98 12.54
C GLY A 61 -5.20 -6.68 12.83
N GLY A 62 -5.10 -6.16 14.06
CA GLY A 62 -5.66 -4.88 14.46
C GLY A 62 -5.04 -3.71 13.69
N ALA A 63 -3.72 -3.70 13.51
CA ALA A 63 -3.02 -2.69 12.73
C ALA A 63 -3.43 -2.71 11.26
N VAL A 64 -3.57 -3.89 10.64
CA VAL A 64 -4.11 -4.04 9.27
C VAL A 64 -5.50 -3.43 9.16
N LEU A 65 -6.38 -3.80 10.09
CA LEU A 65 -7.77 -3.35 10.08
C LEU A 65 -7.85 -1.82 10.26
N ALA A 66 -7.07 -1.26 11.18
CA ALA A 66 -6.98 0.18 11.40
C ALA A 66 -6.48 0.90 10.14
N LEU A 67 -5.41 0.40 9.50
CA LEU A 67 -4.90 0.95 8.25
C LEU A 67 -5.94 0.90 7.13
N PHE A 68 -6.68 -0.21 7.01
CA PHE A 68 -7.76 -0.34 6.04
C PHE A 68 -8.85 0.71 6.28
N ILE A 69 -9.29 0.87 7.53
CA ILE A 69 -10.32 1.86 7.90
C ILE A 69 -9.84 3.27 7.59
N ILE A 70 -8.60 3.63 7.94
CA ILE A 70 -8.02 4.94 7.64
C ILE A 70 -8.00 5.18 6.13
N ASN A 71 -7.49 4.23 5.34
CA ASN A 71 -7.46 4.34 3.88
C ASN A 71 -8.88 4.44 3.30
N TYR A 72 -9.83 3.69 3.85
CA TYR A 72 -11.23 3.76 3.46
C TYR A 72 -11.83 5.13 3.74
N LEU A 73 -11.63 5.69 4.93
CA LEU A 73 -12.14 7.01 5.29
C LEU A 73 -11.53 8.12 4.42
N VAL A 74 -10.22 8.03 4.14
CA VAL A 74 -9.51 8.98 3.28
C VAL A 74 -10.06 8.93 1.86
N PHE A 75 -10.17 7.74 1.26
CA PHE A 75 -10.51 7.59 -0.16
C PHE A 75 -11.99 7.40 -0.46
N ARG A 76 -12.87 7.25 0.55
CA ARG A 76 -14.33 7.24 0.36
C ARG A 76 -14.86 8.58 -0.16
N GLN A 77 -14.11 9.67 0.05
CA GLN A 77 -14.52 10.99 -0.40
C GLN A 77 -14.35 11.12 -1.93
N LYS A 78 -15.44 10.93 -2.68
CA LYS A 78 -15.44 11.07 -4.15
C LYS A 78 -14.79 12.38 -4.64
N LYS A 79 -15.07 13.51 -3.98
CA LYS A 79 -14.44 14.81 -4.29
C LYS A 79 -12.91 14.77 -4.21
N LEU A 80 -12.34 14.04 -3.25
CA LEU A 80 -10.90 13.88 -3.13
C LEU A 80 -10.37 12.97 -4.24
N VAL A 81 -11.05 11.85 -4.50
CA VAL A 81 -10.66 10.90 -5.55
C VAL A 81 -10.66 11.57 -6.93
N ASP A 82 -11.71 12.32 -7.26
CA ASP A 82 -11.80 13.04 -8.52
C ASP A 82 -10.73 14.13 -8.63
N ARG A 83 -10.46 14.84 -7.54
CA ARG A 83 -9.34 15.81 -7.48
C ARG A 83 -7.99 15.13 -7.74
N ILE A 84 -7.76 13.95 -7.15
CA ILE A 84 -6.55 13.17 -7.33
C ILE A 84 -6.42 12.73 -8.80
N LYS A 85 -7.48 12.18 -9.39
CA LYS A 85 -7.51 11.75 -10.80
C LYS A 85 -7.22 12.92 -11.74
N ASN A 86 -7.99 14.00 -11.65
CA ASN A 86 -7.84 15.17 -12.51
C ASN A 86 -6.45 15.80 -12.40
N LYS A 87 -5.85 15.81 -11.20
CA LYS A 87 -4.50 16.32 -10.98
C LYS A 87 -3.44 15.50 -11.71
N TYR A 88 -3.49 14.17 -11.60
CA TYR A 88 -2.43 13.28 -12.12
C TYR A 88 -2.64 12.85 -13.57
N GLU A 89 -3.87 12.92 -14.08
CA GLU A 89 -4.18 12.67 -15.48
C GLU A 89 -3.58 13.74 -16.40
N ASN A 90 -3.57 15.00 -15.96
CA ASN A 90 -3.03 16.15 -16.68
C ASN A 90 -1.54 16.43 -16.38
N GLU A 91 -0.84 15.55 -15.66
CA GLU A 91 0.59 15.75 -15.38
C GLU A 91 1.47 15.61 -16.62
N ARG A 92 2.59 16.35 -16.63
CA ARG A 92 3.60 16.29 -17.70
C ARG A 92 4.17 14.87 -17.84
N PRO A 93 4.55 14.43 -19.06
CA PRO A 93 5.05 13.08 -19.31
C PRO A 93 6.24 12.68 -18.43
N LYS A 94 7.18 13.60 -18.19
CA LYS A 94 8.35 13.37 -17.32
C LYS A 94 7.94 13.06 -15.87
N SER A 95 6.93 13.75 -15.33
CA SER A 95 6.39 13.49 -13.99
C SER A 95 5.73 12.11 -13.91
N LYS A 96 5.00 11.72 -14.97
CA LYS A 96 4.37 10.40 -15.06
C LYS A 96 5.38 9.25 -15.03
N ILE A 97 6.53 9.41 -15.68
CA ILE A 97 7.60 8.40 -15.67
C ILE A 97 8.16 8.24 -14.24
N ILE A 98 8.52 9.34 -13.60
CA ILE A 98 9.05 9.33 -12.23
C ILE A 98 8.03 8.70 -11.28
N GLY A 99 6.76 9.11 -11.37
CA GLY A 99 5.68 8.53 -10.56
C GLY A 99 5.48 7.05 -10.78
N ASN A 100 5.55 6.55 -12.02
CA ASN A 100 5.48 5.12 -12.31
C ASN A 100 6.64 4.36 -11.67
N ILE A 101 7.87 4.88 -11.75
CA ILE A 101 9.04 4.27 -11.12
C ILE A 101 8.83 4.20 -9.60
N PHE A 102 8.37 5.29 -8.98
CA PHE A 102 8.04 5.29 -7.54
C PHE A 102 7.00 4.23 -7.18
N VAL A 103 5.95 4.09 -7.99
CA VAL A 103 4.89 3.09 -7.76
C VAL A 103 5.42 1.66 -7.85
N ILE A 104 6.27 1.38 -8.85
CA ILE A 104 6.92 0.08 -9.01
C ILE A 104 7.82 -0.21 -7.81
N ILE A 105 8.68 0.73 -7.41
CA ILE A 105 9.54 0.58 -6.23
C ILE A 105 8.68 0.34 -4.99
N PHE A 106 7.65 1.15 -4.76
CA PHE A 106 6.81 1.04 -3.56
C PHE A 106 6.02 -0.27 -3.52
N MET A 107 5.60 -0.80 -4.68
CA MET A 107 4.90 -2.08 -4.73
C MET A 107 5.85 -3.27 -4.64
N ILE A 108 7.01 -3.26 -5.31
CA ILE A 108 7.89 -4.43 -5.44
C ILE A 108 8.92 -4.52 -4.31
N LEU A 109 9.47 -3.39 -3.88
CA LEU A 109 10.55 -3.35 -2.88
C LEU A 109 10.20 -4.07 -1.57
N PRO A 110 8.96 -3.97 -1.03
CA PRO A 110 8.59 -4.72 0.17
C PRO A 110 8.71 -6.24 -0.02
N TYR A 111 8.28 -6.75 -1.17
CA TYR A 111 8.37 -8.20 -1.43
C TYR A 111 9.82 -8.65 -1.58
N ILE A 112 10.66 -7.87 -2.27
CA ILE A 112 12.10 -8.16 -2.39
C ILE A 112 12.75 -8.19 -1.01
N LEU A 113 12.49 -7.16 -0.18
CA LEU A 113 13.03 -7.08 1.18
C LEU A 113 12.51 -8.24 2.04
N LEU A 114 11.24 -8.63 1.90
CA LEU A 114 10.67 -9.75 2.64
C LEU A 114 11.37 -11.07 2.28
N ILE A 115 11.69 -11.29 1.00
CA ILE A 115 12.46 -12.47 0.55
C ILE A 115 13.89 -12.45 1.11
N ILE A 116 14.55 -11.30 1.13
CA ILE A 116 15.93 -11.18 1.64
C ILE A 116 15.98 -11.37 3.16
N ILE A 117 15.02 -10.80 3.89
CA ILE A 117 15.01 -10.79 5.36
C ILE A 117 14.46 -12.09 5.93
N THR A 118 13.58 -12.79 5.21
CA THR A 118 13.09 -14.10 5.63
C THR A 118 14.16 -15.13 5.32
N PRO A 119 14.79 -15.77 6.31
CA PRO A 119 15.74 -16.84 6.03
C PRO A 119 15.02 -17.91 5.22
N GLY A 120 15.61 -18.27 4.07
CA GLY A 120 15.14 -19.42 3.32
C GLY A 120 15.23 -20.63 4.23
N ASN A 121 14.09 -21.19 4.62
CA ASN A 121 14.05 -22.49 5.26
C ASN A 121 14.48 -23.51 4.20
N GLY A 122 15.80 -23.74 4.12
CA GLY A 122 16.37 -24.95 3.55
C GLY A 122 16.19 -26.11 4.51
#